data_AF-A0A532U4A2-F1
#
_entry.id   AF-A0A532U4A2-F1
#
_cell.length_a   1.000
_cell.length_b   1.000
_cell.length_c   1.000
_cell.angle_alpha   90.00
_cell.angle_beta   90.00
_cell.angle_gamma   90.00
#
_symmetry.space_group_name_H-M   'P 1'
#
loop_
_entity.id
_entity.type
_entity.pdbx_description
1 polymer ?
#
loop_
_entity_poly.entity_id
_entity_poly.type
_entity_poly.pdbx_seq_one_letter_code
_entity_poly.pdbx_strand_id
1 'polypeptide(L)'
;MAKSFDLEKLIVDVFAPQPGEKVLVMSDFPHGELSDHNMWADRRKMAKEWHSAFQRLGKKLGFDVHPVLTYPATGGNNADLPQKGEMEGKEVRFEEVLLDTNIAVALTEYSASAPLIGFSKKVPSLRAASMPKVMRSMEQTALAADYSEVARKSHMLAARLDRADGVRVEFSTGHHAYFDLRNRHAEADDGQLHADKTGMRLINLPSGEACIAPYEGELEGKPSRTEGTIPAEYDVELVLYKVEQNRIVEVIGDGPKAAEMRDYFAVDAARRNIAELGLGCNDKAVISGTVLEDEKVLGMHWAYGRSDHIGGVTGVAEFSDPSHVVHQDIVHPKGGSMEVASLVLEYEDATTEEIIRNGEYTIF
;
A
#
# COMPACT_ATOMS: atom_id res chain seq x y z
N MET A 1 -19.47 25.64 2.02
CA MET A 1 -18.00 25.71 2.01
C MET A 1 -17.50 24.34 2.39
N ALA A 2 -16.65 23.69 1.58
CA ALA A 2 -15.99 22.46 2.02
C ALA A 2 -15.21 22.77 3.31
N LYS A 3 -15.33 21.92 4.34
CA LYS A 3 -14.49 22.05 5.54
C LYS A 3 -13.03 21.92 5.08
N SER A 4 -12.19 22.86 5.48
CA SER A 4 -10.73 22.72 5.32
C SER A 4 -10.27 21.44 6.00
N PHE A 5 -9.30 20.76 5.41
CA PHE A 5 -8.61 19.63 6.03
C PHE A 5 -8.21 19.93 7.48
N ASP A 6 -8.51 18.99 8.37
CA ASP A 6 -8.18 19.09 9.79
C ASP A 6 -7.12 18.04 10.12
N LEU A 7 -5.85 18.46 10.05
CA LEU A 7 -4.71 17.60 10.32
C LEU A 7 -4.65 17.15 11.79
N GLU A 8 -5.10 17.99 12.75
CA GLU A 8 -5.12 17.59 14.15
C GLU A 8 -6.16 16.49 14.39
N LYS A 9 -7.33 16.57 13.74
CA LYS A 9 -8.31 15.49 13.73
C LYS A 9 -7.74 14.20 13.12
N LEU A 10 -7.12 14.28 11.94
CA LEU A 10 -6.50 13.11 11.31
C LEU A 10 -5.48 12.45 12.24
N ILE A 11 -4.63 13.25 12.89
CA ILE A 11 -3.62 12.74 13.82
C ILE A 11 -4.28 11.96 14.98
N VAL A 12 -5.35 12.51 15.56
CA VAL A 12 -6.08 11.86 16.66
C VAL A 12 -6.75 10.58 16.18
N ASP A 13 -7.40 10.61 15.01
CA ASP A 13 -8.16 9.46 14.50
C ASP A 13 -7.25 8.30 14.07
N VAL A 14 -6.14 8.59 13.41
CA VAL A 14 -5.23 7.57 12.88
C VAL A 14 -4.26 7.09 13.96
N PHE A 15 -3.64 8.01 14.68
CA PHE A 15 -2.54 7.68 15.57
C PHE A 15 -2.95 7.61 17.04
N ALA A 16 -4.05 8.24 17.47
CA ALA A 16 -4.46 8.33 18.88
C ALA A 16 -3.27 8.39 19.89
N PRO A 17 -2.40 9.43 19.83
CA PRO A 17 -1.24 9.50 20.69
C PRO A 17 -1.62 9.50 22.17
N GLN A 18 -0.89 8.73 22.99
CA GLN A 18 -1.10 8.58 24.42
C GLN A 18 -0.15 9.47 25.23
N PRO A 19 -0.53 9.90 26.44
CA PRO A 19 0.37 10.63 27.32
C PRO A 19 1.69 9.87 27.56
N GLY A 20 2.82 10.58 27.45
CA GLY A 20 4.17 10.05 27.63
C GLY A 20 4.79 9.38 26.39
N GLU A 21 4.05 9.23 25.29
CA GLU A 21 4.64 8.76 24.03
C GLU A 21 5.55 9.80 23.38
N LYS A 22 6.44 9.31 22.51
CA LYS A 22 7.33 10.14 21.70
C LYS A 22 7.03 9.95 20.22
N VAL A 23 6.82 11.06 19.52
CA VAL A 23 6.51 11.10 18.09
C VAL A 23 7.72 11.57 17.30
N LEU A 24 7.98 10.92 16.17
CA LEU A 24 9.00 11.26 15.19
C LEU A 24 8.34 11.55 13.83
N VAL A 25 8.64 12.70 13.25
CA VAL A 25 8.36 12.97 11.84
C VAL A 25 9.66 12.86 11.05
N MET A 26 9.62 12.09 9.97
CA MET A 26 10.77 11.74 9.15
C MET A 26 10.56 12.28 7.73
N SER A 27 11.62 12.79 7.11
CA SER A 27 11.60 13.30 5.75
C SER A 27 12.95 13.06 5.08
N ASP A 28 12.96 12.69 3.81
CA ASP A 28 14.19 12.53 3.05
C ASP A 28 14.47 13.73 2.12
N PHE A 29 15.67 13.76 1.55
CA PHE A 29 16.08 14.77 0.56
C PHE A 29 16.96 14.17 -0.54
N PRO A 30 16.93 14.76 -1.75
CA PRO A 30 17.74 14.32 -2.88
C PRO A 30 19.23 14.45 -2.60
N HIS A 31 20.01 13.53 -3.15
CA HIS A 31 21.47 13.54 -3.11
C HIS A 31 22.05 12.75 -4.29
N GLY A 32 23.33 12.94 -4.57
CA GLY A 32 24.00 12.28 -5.70
C GLY A 32 23.31 12.63 -7.03
N GLU A 33 22.89 11.59 -7.76
CA GLU A 33 22.20 11.71 -9.05
C GLU A 33 20.68 11.97 -8.91
N LEU A 34 20.13 11.87 -7.70
CA LEU A 34 18.70 12.12 -7.48
C LEU A 34 18.42 13.61 -7.57
N SER A 35 17.57 13.99 -8.52
CA SER A 35 17.15 15.37 -8.71
C SER A 35 15.90 15.69 -7.90
N ASP A 36 15.88 16.86 -7.27
CA ASP A 36 14.69 17.37 -6.58
C ASP A 36 13.57 17.70 -7.58
N HIS A 37 12.34 17.74 -7.08
CA HIS A 37 11.18 18.21 -7.84
C HIS A 37 10.16 18.89 -6.92
N ASN A 38 9.22 19.62 -7.52
CA ASN A 38 8.28 20.46 -6.77
C ASN A 38 7.49 19.68 -5.72
N MET A 39 7.07 18.45 -6.03
CA MET A 39 6.28 17.61 -5.12
C MET A 39 7.11 17.13 -3.93
N TRP A 40 8.37 16.74 -4.15
CA TRP A 40 9.27 16.35 -3.07
C TRP A 40 9.63 17.53 -2.18
N ALA A 41 9.92 18.69 -2.77
CA ALA A 41 10.15 19.93 -2.03
C ALA A 41 8.93 20.34 -1.19
N ASP A 42 7.71 20.17 -1.70
CA ASP A 42 6.49 20.46 -0.95
C ASP A 42 6.24 19.42 0.16
N ARG A 43 6.56 18.14 -0.06
CA ARG A 43 6.50 17.10 0.98
C ARG A 43 7.38 17.42 2.18
N ARG A 44 8.59 17.97 1.96
CA ARG A 44 9.46 18.44 3.06
C ARG A 44 8.84 19.61 3.83
N LYS A 45 7.97 20.43 3.21
CA LYS A 45 7.18 21.45 3.92
C LYS A 45 6.03 20.81 4.69
N MET A 46 5.32 19.86 4.09
CA MET A 46 4.28 19.07 4.76
C MET A 46 4.83 18.41 6.03
N ALA A 47 6.02 17.80 5.98
CA ALA A 47 6.65 17.20 7.16
C ALA A 47 6.82 18.20 8.33
N LYS A 48 7.18 19.46 8.04
CA LYS A 48 7.30 20.52 9.06
C LYS A 48 5.94 20.93 9.62
N GLU A 49 4.90 20.96 8.78
CA GLU A 49 3.52 21.26 9.17
C GLU A 49 2.93 20.15 10.05
N TRP A 50 3.15 18.89 9.68
CA TRP A 50 2.80 17.70 10.46
C TRP A 50 3.50 17.69 11.81
N HIS A 51 4.82 17.91 11.83
CA HIS A 51 5.57 18.05 13.08
C HIS A 51 5.01 19.16 13.96
N SER A 52 4.67 20.33 13.39
CA SER A 52 4.07 21.44 14.14
C SER A 52 2.68 21.08 14.69
N ALA A 53 1.89 20.30 13.96
CA ALA A 53 0.58 19.81 14.42
C ALA A 53 0.72 18.83 15.58
N PHE A 54 1.63 17.86 15.47
CA PHE A 54 1.99 16.97 16.57
C PHE A 54 2.44 17.75 17.80
N GLN A 55 3.29 18.78 17.66
CA GLN A 55 3.74 19.59 18.80
C GLN A 55 2.59 20.32 19.50
N ARG A 56 1.62 20.85 18.74
CA ARG A 56 0.43 21.50 19.32
C ARG A 56 -0.45 20.50 20.07
N LEU A 57 -0.65 19.31 19.51
CA LEU A 57 -1.39 18.23 20.17
C LEU A 57 -0.64 17.69 21.39
N GLY A 58 0.68 17.56 21.33
CA GLY A 58 1.52 17.07 22.43
C GLY A 58 1.38 17.94 23.68
N LYS A 59 1.34 19.26 23.52
CA LYS A 59 1.07 20.20 24.63
C LYS A 59 -0.32 20.02 25.26
N LYS A 60 -1.31 19.55 24.50
CA LYS A 60 -2.70 19.34 24.97
C LYS A 60 -2.88 17.94 25.58
N LEU A 61 -2.25 16.93 25.00
CA LEU A 61 -2.48 15.51 25.29
C LEU A 61 -1.35 14.87 26.11
N GLY A 62 -0.23 15.56 26.33
CA GLY A 62 0.84 15.14 27.23
C GLY A 62 1.85 14.19 26.61
N PHE A 63 2.17 14.32 25.32
CA PHE A 63 3.20 13.55 24.62
C PHE A 63 4.28 14.47 24.04
N ASP A 64 5.45 13.91 23.75
CA ASP A 64 6.61 14.64 23.23
C ASP A 64 6.80 14.40 21.73
N VAL A 65 7.45 15.35 21.07
CA VAL A 65 7.75 15.28 19.63
C VAL A 65 9.23 15.56 19.45
N HIS A 66 9.95 14.58 18.90
CA HIS A 66 11.33 14.74 18.47
C HIS A 66 11.41 15.82 17.37
N PRO A 67 12.55 16.52 17.22
CA PRO A 67 12.76 17.33 16.04
C PRO A 67 12.59 16.50 14.77
N VAL A 68 12.21 17.15 13.66
CA VAL A 68 12.10 16.47 12.36
C VAL A 68 13.44 15.80 12.03
N LEU A 69 13.40 14.50 11.77
CA LEU A 69 14.57 13.74 11.31
C LEU A 69 14.66 13.83 9.79
N THR A 70 15.76 14.41 9.31
CA THR A 70 16.06 14.46 7.88
C THR A 70 17.22 13.55 7.52
N TYR A 71 17.18 12.96 6.32
CA TYR A 71 18.25 12.08 5.85
C TYR A 71 18.33 12.01 4.31
N PRO A 72 19.49 11.65 3.73
CA PRO A 72 19.60 11.42 2.30
C PRO A 72 18.67 10.29 1.86
N ALA A 73 17.91 10.51 0.79
CA ALA A 73 16.97 9.52 0.26
C ALA A 73 17.62 8.15 0.02
N THR A 74 16.89 7.07 0.27
CA THR A 74 17.45 5.71 0.12
C THR A 74 17.73 5.33 -1.33
N GLY A 75 17.10 6.02 -2.30
CA GLY A 75 17.23 5.73 -3.74
C GLY A 75 16.40 4.54 -4.24
N GLY A 76 15.72 3.83 -3.33
CA GLY A 76 14.86 2.70 -3.66
C GLY A 76 13.79 2.48 -2.59
N ASN A 77 12.59 2.11 -3.03
CA ASN A 77 11.50 1.73 -2.12
C ASN A 77 11.93 0.54 -1.27
N ASN A 78 11.65 0.61 0.03
CA ASN A 78 11.93 -0.45 1.00
C ASN A 78 13.42 -0.79 1.21
N ALA A 79 14.34 0.03 0.69
CA ALA A 79 15.76 -0.08 0.99
C ALA A 79 16.06 0.28 2.45
N ASP A 80 17.22 -0.16 2.95
CA ASP A 80 17.64 0.10 4.32
C ASP A 80 17.74 1.61 4.61
N LEU A 81 17.27 2.01 5.80
CA LEU A 81 17.44 3.37 6.30
C LEU A 81 18.92 3.66 6.59
N PRO A 82 19.41 4.89 6.35
CA PRO A 82 20.80 5.22 6.60
C PRO A 82 21.15 5.13 8.09
N GLN A 83 22.42 4.87 8.39
CA GLN A 83 22.90 4.79 9.79
C GLN A 83 22.74 6.12 10.55
N LYS A 84 22.77 7.24 9.82
CA LYS A 84 22.80 8.59 10.34
C LYS A 84 21.71 9.44 9.68
N GLY A 85 21.18 10.38 10.44
CA GLY A 85 20.33 11.46 9.94
C GLY A 85 20.69 12.76 10.64
N GLU A 86 19.86 13.77 10.47
CA GLU A 86 20.03 15.09 11.05
C GLU A 86 18.77 15.52 11.80
N MET A 87 18.96 16.13 12.97
CA MET A 87 17.92 16.81 13.74
C MET A 87 18.45 18.19 14.16
N GLU A 88 17.74 19.27 13.80
CA GLU A 88 18.13 20.65 14.10
C GLU A 88 19.59 21.00 13.70
N GLY A 89 20.06 20.51 12.56
CA GLY A 89 21.43 20.76 12.09
C GLY A 89 22.51 19.92 12.79
N LYS A 90 22.11 18.92 13.60
CA LYS A 90 23.04 18.01 14.28
C LYS A 90 22.88 16.59 13.76
N GLU A 91 24.00 15.94 13.47
CA GLU A 91 24.02 14.52 13.13
C GLU A 91 23.55 13.68 14.33
N VAL A 92 22.66 12.73 14.06
CA VAL A 92 22.12 11.78 15.04
C VAL A 92 22.22 10.36 14.50
N ARG A 93 22.27 9.37 15.41
CA ARG A 93 22.17 7.96 15.04
C ARG A 93 20.71 7.59 14.83
N PHE A 94 20.38 7.18 13.62
CA PHE A 94 18.99 6.93 13.21
C PHE A 94 18.31 5.87 14.09
N GLU A 95 19.00 4.76 14.31
CA GLU A 95 18.52 3.65 15.13
C GLU A 95 18.24 4.10 16.58
N GLU A 96 19.09 4.92 17.19
CA GLU A 96 18.88 5.39 18.58
C GLU A 96 17.61 6.25 18.68
N VAL A 97 17.34 7.08 17.68
CA VAL A 97 16.09 7.86 17.62
C VAL A 97 14.87 6.93 17.51
N LEU A 98 14.90 5.95 16.62
CA LEU A 98 13.78 5.01 16.44
C LEU A 98 13.55 4.14 17.67
N LEU A 99 14.60 3.73 18.38
CA LEU A 99 14.51 3.00 19.64
C LEU A 99 13.84 3.83 20.75
N ASP A 100 13.93 5.16 20.68
CA ASP A 100 13.30 6.12 21.59
C ASP A 100 11.99 6.73 21.03
N THR A 101 11.36 6.05 20.07
CA THR A 101 10.13 6.53 19.39
C THR A 101 8.98 5.54 19.57
N ASN A 102 7.79 6.08 19.86
CA ASN A 102 6.54 5.32 19.88
C ASN A 102 5.78 5.44 18.55
N ILE A 103 5.75 6.64 17.94
CA ILE A 103 5.05 6.89 16.68
C ILE A 103 6.02 7.47 15.67
N ALA A 104 6.22 6.79 14.54
CA ALA A 104 7.02 7.32 13.43
C ALA A 104 6.12 7.64 12.22
N VAL A 105 6.29 8.82 11.62
CA VAL A 105 5.57 9.23 10.40
C VAL A 105 6.58 9.60 9.34
N ALA A 106 6.66 8.82 8.27
CA ALA A 106 7.65 8.99 7.20
C ALA A 106 7.01 9.61 5.95
N LEU A 107 7.27 10.91 5.73
CA LEU A 107 6.87 11.64 4.52
C LEU A 107 8.07 11.70 3.57
N THR A 108 8.25 10.65 2.77
CA THR A 108 9.49 10.38 2.02
C THR A 108 9.24 10.25 0.51
N GLU A 109 10.28 10.31 -0.31
CA GLU A 109 10.19 10.00 -1.75
C GLU A 109 10.16 8.49 -2.01
N TYR A 110 10.89 7.72 -1.19
CA TYR A 110 10.92 6.26 -1.27
C TYR A 110 10.27 5.64 -0.03
N SER A 111 9.58 4.52 -0.24
CA SER A 111 8.87 3.82 0.85
C SER A 111 9.83 3.37 1.95
N ALA A 112 9.46 3.65 3.19
CA ALA A 112 10.15 3.18 4.38
C ALA A 112 9.41 2.03 5.07
N SER A 113 8.40 1.43 4.40
CA SER A 113 7.53 0.41 5.01
C SER A 113 8.32 -0.79 5.54
N ALA A 114 9.14 -1.44 4.70
CA ALA A 114 9.91 -2.62 5.11
C ALA A 114 10.89 -2.36 6.27
N PRO A 115 11.76 -1.33 6.25
CA PRO A 115 12.64 -1.08 7.38
C PRO A 115 11.86 -0.70 8.65
N LEU A 116 10.77 0.07 8.56
CA LEU A 116 9.92 0.41 9.72
C LEU A 116 9.19 -0.80 10.30
N ILE A 117 8.77 -1.77 9.48
CA ILE A 117 8.28 -3.09 9.94
C ILE A 117 9.39 -3.82 10.70
N GLY A 118 10.62 -3.80 10.18
CA GLY A 118 11.78 -4.38 10.86
C GLY A 118 12.01 -3.77 12.25
N PHE A 119 11.86 -2.45 12.37
CA PHE A 119 11.98 -1.75 13.65
C PHE A 119 10.80 -2.00 14.61
N SER A 120 9.56 -2.02 14.12
CA SER A 120 8.39 -2.28 14.99
C SER A 120 8.39 -3.70 15.57
N LYS A 121 9.00 -4.67 14.89
CA LYS A 121 9.28 -6.01 15.44
C LYS A 121 10.31 -5.99 16.58
N LYS A 122 11.31 -5.10 16.52
CA LYS A 122 12.36 -4.95 17.56
C LYS A 122 11.90 -4.10 18.73
N VAL A 123 11.07 -3.09 18.46
CA VAL A 123 10.54 -2.13 19.43
C VAL A 123 9.03 -2.28 19.42
N PRO A 124 8.44 -3.15 20.26
CA PRO A 124 7.01 -3.42 20.21
C PRO A 124 6.15 -2.17 20.39
N SER A 125 6.63 -1.16 21.11
CA SER A 125 5.92 0.11 21.29
C SER A 125 5.93 1.04 20.06
N LEU A 126 6.75 0.74 19.05
CA LEU A 126 6.82 1.53 17.82
C LEU A 126 5.68 1.13 16.88
N ARG A 127 4.96 2.15 16.44
CA ARG A 127 3.93 2.12 15.41
C ARG A 127 4.24 3.19 14.37
N ALA A 128 4.07 2.87 13.09
CA ALA A 128 4.62 3.72 12.04
C ALA A 128 3.72 3.86 10.81
N ALA A 129 3.63 5.08 10.27
CA ALA A 129 3.00 5.36 9.00
C ALA A 129 4.07 5.66 7.94
N SER A 130 4.03 4.93 6.83
CA SER A 130 4.89 5.16 5.66
C SER A 130 4.08 5.84 4.56
N MET A 131 4.54 7.00 4.09
CA MET A 131 3.80 7.87 3.18
C MET A 131 4.65 8.20 1.92
N PRO A 132 5.13 7.19 1.18
CA PRO A 132 5.99 7.41 0.03
C PRO A 132 5.28 8.23 -1.04
N LYS A 133 5.95 9.27 -1.52
CA LYS A 133 5.43 10.14 -2.57
C LYS A 133 4.12 10.86 -2.22
N VAL A 134 3.72 10.90 -0.94
CA VAL A 134 2.50 11.60 -0.53
C VAL A 134 2.51 13.04 -1.07
N MET A 135 1.37 13.46 -1.60
CA MET A 135 1.16 14.76 -2.22
C MET A 135 0.31 15.65 -1.32
N ARG A 136 0.54 16.97 -1.35
CA ARG A 136 -0.32 17.92 -0.64
C ARG A 136 -1.79 17.85 -1.06
N SER A 137 -2.07 17.54 -2.32
CA SER A 137 -3.44 17.35 -2.80
C SER A 137 -4.20 16.29 -1.98
N MET A 138 -3.49 15.27 -1.47
CA MET A 138 -4.07 14.20 -0.66
C MET A 138 -4.71 14.71 0.64
N GLU A 139 -4.27 15.87 1.14
CA GLU A 139 -4.88 16.54 2.30
C GLU A 139 -6.35 16.91 2.05
N GLN A 140 -6.78 17.08 0.81
CA GLN A 140 -8.19 17.37 0.48
C GLN A 140 -8.96 16.13 -0.01
N THR A 141 -8.29 14.99 -0.17
CA THR A 141 -8.83 13.75 -0.73
C THR A 141 -8.64 12.62 0.29
N ALA A 142 -7.84 11.59 0.03
CA ALA A 142 -7.75 10.38 0.85
C ALA A 142 -7.35 10.62 2.33
N LEU A 143 -6.53 11.64 2.63
CA LEU A 143 -6.19 11.99 4.02
C LEU A 143 -7.34 12.70 4.74
N ALA A 144 -8.26 13.33 4.02
CA ALA A 144 -9.42 14.00 4.60
C ALA A 144 -10.59 13.04 4.89
N ALA A 145 -10.43 11.74 4.63
CA ALA A 145 -11.46 10.73 4.82
C ALA A 145 -11.87 10.60 6.30
N ASP A 146 -13.03 9.98 6.54
CA ASP A 146 -13.38 9.53 7.89
C ASP A 146 -12.71 8.19 8.14
N TYR A 147 -11.60 8.20 8.89
CA TYR A 147 -10.80 6.98 9.12
C TYR A 147 -11.52 5.92 9.96
N SER A 148 -12.60 6.29 10.68
CA SER A 148 -13.46 5.29 11.32
C SER A 148 -14.29 4.51 10.30
N GLU A 149 -14.77 5.18 9.25
CA GLU A 149 -15.47 4.55 8.14
C GLU A 149 -14.51 3.78 7.22
N VAL A 150 -13.30 4.30 6.99
CA VAL A 150 -12.24 3.57 6.27
C VAL A 150 -11.94 2.24 6.97
N ALA A 151 -11.71 2.27 8.28
CA ALA A 151 -11.48 1.06 9.08
C ALA A 151 -12.68 0.10 9.01
N ARG A 152 -13.91 0.61 9.16
CA ARG A 152 -15.11 -0.22 9.08
C ARG A 152 -15.22 -0.93 7.72
N LYS A 153 -14.97 -0.21 6.62
CA LYS A 153 -15.07 -0.74 5.25
C LYS A 153 -13.96 -1.75 4.94
N SER A 154 -12.71 -1.46 5.30
CA SER A 154 -11.59 -2.39 5.08
C SER A 154 -11.81 -3.70 5.84
N HIS A 155 -12.22 -3.66 7.12
CA HIS A 155 -12.53 -4.87 7.90
C HIS A 155 -13.73 -5.64 7.32
N MET A 156 -14.75 -4.95 6.80
CA MET A 156 -15.87 -5.60 6.11
C MET A 156 -15.46 -6.33 4.83
N LEU A 157 -14.50 -5.79 4.09
CA LEU A 157 -13.94 -6.42 2.89
C LEU A 157 -13.03 -7.58 3.25
N ALA A 158 -12.08 -7.38 4.18
CA ALA A 158 -11.15 -8.41 4.63
C ALA A 158 -11.90 -9.64 5.17
N ALA A 159 -12.92 -9.45 6.00
CA ALA A 159 -13.72 -10.56 6.53
C ALA A 159 -14.47 -11.37 5.45
N ARG A 160 -14.77 -10.76 4.30
CA ARG A 160 -15.37 -11.46 3.15
C ARG A 160 -14.33 -12.20 2.33
N LEU A 161 -13.19 -11.56 2.06
CA LEU A 161 -12.06 -12.17 1.36
C LEU A 161 -11.53 -13.38 2.12
N ASP A 162 -11.37 -13.27 3.44
CA ASP A 162 -10.87 -14.35 4.32
C ASP A 162 -11.77 -15.60 4.31
N ARG A 163 -13.07 -15.44 4.00
CA ARG A 163 -14.03 -16.54 3.90
C ARG A 163 -14.20 -17.08 2.48
N ALA A 164 -13.76 -16.34 1.46
CA ALA A 164 -13.99 -16.68 0.07
C ALA A 164 -12.99 -17.74 -0.41
N ASP A 165 -13.46 -18.66 -1.24
CA ASP A 165 -12.63 -19.62 -1.96
C ASP A 165 -12.04 -19.02 -3.24
N GLY A 166 -12.69 -17.98 -3.78
CA GLY A 166 -12.17 -17.26 -4.92
C GLY A 166 -13.01 -16.04 -5.31
N VAL A 167 -12.53 -15.33 -6.32
CA VAL A 167 -13.13 -14.09 -6.83
C VAL A 167 -13.16 -14.12 -8.34
N ARG A 168 -14.33 -13.88 -8.94
CA ARG A 168 -14.47 -13.57 -10.37
C ARG A 168 -14.50 -12.06 -10.56
N VAL A 169 -13.68 -11.57 -11.47
CA VAL A 169 -13.57 -10.17 -11.85
C VAL A 169 -13.88 -10.02 -13.32
N GLU A 170 -14.76 -9.09 -13.66
CA GLU A 170 -14.97 -8.59 -15.02
C GLU A 170 -14.50 -7.14 -15.08
N PHE A 171 -13.60 -6.85 -16.03
CA PHE A 171 -13.09 -5.50 -16.27
C PHE A 171 -13.99 -4.76 -17.27
N SER A 172 -14.04 -3.44 -17.20
CA SER A 172 -14.79 -2.61 -18.17
C SER A 172 -14.34 -2.79 -19.64
N THR A 173 -13.16 -3.37 -19.84
CA THR A 173 -12.63 -3.76 -21.16
C THR A 173 -13.22 -5.06 -21.72
N GLY A 174 -14.04 -5.78 -20.94
CA GLY A 174 -14.64 -7.08 -21.31
C GLY A 174 -13.77 -8.30 -21.02
N HIS A 175 -12.55 -8.10 -20.48
CA HIS A 175 -11.70 -9.19 -20.01
C HIS A 175 -12.17 -9.68 -18.63
N HIS A 176 -11.76 -10.89 -18.25
CA HIS A 176 -12.11 -11.49 -16.97
C HIS A 176 -10.93 -12.26 -16.38
N ALA A 177 -10.91 -12.34 -15.05
CA ALA A 177 -9.99 -13.16 -14.29
C ALA A 177 -10.68 -13.82 -13.10
N TYR A 178 -10.19 -14.98 -12.71
CA TYR A 178 -10.52 -15.65 -11.46
C TYR A 178 -9.28 -15.65 -10.57
N PHE A 179 -9.45 -15.26 -9.31
CA PHE A 179 -8.43 -15.33 -8.27
C PHE A 179 -8.79 -16.42 -7.28
N ASP A 180 -7.88 -17.36 -7.04
CA ASP A 180 -8.06 -18.43 -6.06
C ASP A 180 -7.63 -17.93 -4.67
N LEU A 181 -8.53 -17.93 -3.69
CA LEU A 181 -8.26 -17.39 -2.35
C LEU A 181 -8.11 -18.47 -1.27
N ARG A 182 -8.22 -19.75 -1.63
CA ARG A 182 -8.09 -20.86 -0.68
C ARG A 182 -6.75 -20.84 0.06
N ASN A 183 -6.76 -21.24 1.33
CA ASN A 183 -5.53 -21.36 2.15
C ASN A 183 -4.76 -20.04 2.32
N ARG A 184 -5.48 -18.92 2.29
CA ARG A 184 -4.94 -17.58 2.47
C ARG A 184 -5.75 -16.83 3.51
N HIS A 185 -5.17 -15.75 4.02
CA HIS A 185 -5.80 -14.85 4.96
C HIS A 185 -5.78 -13.45 4.40
N ALA A 186 -6.89 -12.73 4.56
CA ALA A 186 -6.97 -11.33 4.17
C ALA A 186 -6.45 -10.43 5.30
N GLU A 187 -5.87 -9.30 4.91
CA GLU A 187 -5.48 -8.23 5.81
C GLU A 187 -6.26 -6.95 5.49
N ALA A 188 -6.43 -6.08 6.49
CA ALA A 188 -7.09 -4.79 6.35
C ALA A 188 -6.07 -3.67 6.62
N ASP A 189 -5.82 -2.82 5.62
CA ASP A 189 -5.17 -1.52 5.82
C ASP A 189 -6.22 -0.53 6.30
N ASP A 190 -6.56 -0.64 7.58
CA ASP A 190 -7.62 0.11 8.25
C ASP A 190 -7.27 1.56 8.60
N GLY A 191 -6.02 1.97 8.35
CA GLY A 191 -5.52 3.29 8.69
C GLY A 191 -5.55 3.60 10.18
N GLN A 192 -5.63 2.58 11.04
CA GLN A 192 -5.52 2.74 12.47
C GLN A 192 -4.10 2.38 12.89
N LEU A 193 -3.45 3.25 13.63
CA LEU A 193 -2.21 2.99 14.35
C LEU A 193 -2.43 3.33 15.80
N HIS A 194 -3.44 2.79 16.48
CA HIS A 194 -3.69 3.03 17.91
C HIS A 194 -2.71 2.22 18.78
N ALA A 195 -2.56 2.59 20.06
CA ALA A 195 -1.52 2.01 20.92
C ALA A 195 -1.81 0.53 21.26
N ASP A 196 -3.08 0.17 21.20
CA ASP A 196 -3.63 -1.17 21.36
C ASP A 196 -3.64 -1.99 20.05
N LYS A 197 -3.17 -1.43 18.91
CA LYS A 197 -3.11 -2.17 17.64
C LYS A 197 -2.34 -3.48 17.81
N THR A 198 -3.01 -4.56 17.45
CA THR A 198 -2.45 -5.92 17.38
C THR A 198 -1.98 -6.23 15.96
N GLY A 199 -1.02 -7.14 15.82
CA GLY A 199 -0.48 -7.51 14.51
C GLY A 199 0.54 -6.49 13.98
N MET A 200 0.51 -6.24 12.66
CA MET A 200 1.42 -5.32 12.00
C MET A 200 1.16 -3.88 12.46
N ARG A 201 2.18 -3.26 13.07
CA ARG A 201 2.15 -1.86 13.56
C ARG A 201 2.65 -0.88 12.52
N LEU A 202 2.35 -1.15 11.25
CA LEU A 202 2.65 -0.28 10.10
C LEU A 202 1.37 -0.09 9.29
N ILE A 203 1.13 1.13 8.80
CA ILE A 203 0.16 1.39 7.72
C ILE A 203 0.85 2.19 6.61
N ASN A 204 0.31 2.11 5.40
CA ASN A 204 0.50 3.16 4.40
C ASN A 204 -0.54 4.25 4.63
N LEU A 205 -0.12 5.52 4.62
CA LEU A 205 -1.05 6.64 4.81
C LEU A 205 -0.96 7.60 3.62
N PRO A 206 -2.07 7.90 2.91
CA PRO A 206 -3.45 7.47 3.15
C PRO A 206 -3.66 5.95 3.09
N SER A 207 -4.65 5.47 3.84
CA SER A 207 -5.02 4.05 3.94
C SER A 207 -6.40 3.80 3.35
N GLY A 208 -6.82 2.54 3.37
CA GLY A 208 -8.19 2.13 3.11
C GLY A 208 -8.30 1.08 2.03
N GLU A 209 -7.85 -0.13 2.33
CA GLU A 209 -8.06 -1.29 1.50
C GLU A 209 -8.17 -2.56 2.33
N ALA A 210 -8.66 -3.64 1.70
CA ALA A 210 -8.39 -4.99 2.15
C ALA A 210 -7.57 -5.71 1.09
N CYS A 211 -6.56 -6.46 1.48
CA CYS A 211 -5.69 -7.20 0.57
C CYS A 211 -5.57 -8.67 0.95
N ILE A 212 -5.27 -9.50 -0.03
CA ILE A 212 -5.02 -10.93 0.14
C ILE A 212 -4.07 -11.41 -0.96
N ALA A 213 -3.04 -12.17 -0.61
CA ALA A 213 -2.25 -12.88 -1.61
C ALA A 213 -3.09 -14.03 -2.18
N PRO A 214 -3.26 -14.15 -3.51
CA PRO A 214 -3.90 -15.33 -4.09
C PRO A 214 -3.13 -16.61 -3.76
N TYR A 215 -3.82 -17.75 -3.75
CA TYR A 215 -3.22 -19.05 -3.55
C TYR A 215 -2.27 -19.39 -4.70
N GLU A 216 -1.03 -19.74 -4.36
CA GLU A 216 0.07 -19.88 -5.34
C GLU A 216 0.22 -21.33 -5.84
N GLY A 217 -0.56 -22.27 -5.29
CA GLY A 217 -0.53 -23.68 -5.70
C GLY A 217 0.54 -24.51 -5.02
N GLU A 218 1.04 -24.06 -3.86
CA GLU A 218 2.17 -24.69 -3.16
C GLU A 218 1.83 -26.02 -2.46
N LEU A 219 0.55 -26.37 -2.29
CA LEU A 219 0.15 -27.65 -1.70
C LEU A 219 0.13 -28.75 -2.75
N GLU A 220 0.78 -29.87 -2.44
CA GLU A 220 0.90 -31.03 -3.33
C GLU A 220 -0.48 -31.51 -3.83
N GLY A 221 -0.60 -31.68 -5.15
CA GLY A 221 -1.84 -32.14 -5.79
C GLY A 221 -2.98 -31.11 -5.81
N LYS A 222 -2.75 -29.88 -5.35
CA LYS A 222 -3.73 -28.79 -5.33
C LYS A 222 -3.18 -27.56 -6.05
N PRO A 223 -3.16 -27.55 -7.40
CA PRO A 223 -2.72 -26.38 -8.13
C PRO A 223 -3.62 -25.17 -7.85
N SER A 224 -3.06 -23.98 -8.02
CA SER A 224 -3.83 -22.74 -8.01
C SER A 224 -4.84 -22.74 -9.16
N ARG A 225 -6.02 -22.19 -8.90
CA ARG A 225 -7.06 -21.95 -9.89
C ARG A 225 -7.00 -20.53 -10.45
N THR A 226 -6.08 -19.67 -10.00
CA THR A 226 -5.97 -18.29 -10.50
C THR A 226 -5.66 -18.31 -12.00
N GLU A 227 -6.57 -17.75 -12.80
CA GLU A 227 -6.48 -17.76 -14.26
C GLU A 227 -7.25 -16.61 -14.91
N GLY A 228 -6.98 -16.34 -16.19
CA GLY A 228 -7.75 -15.39 -17.00
C GLY A 228 -6.86 -14.41 -17.74
N THR A 229 -7.42 -13.27 -18.10
CA THR A 229 -6.71 -12.20 -18.79
C THR A 229 -6.92 -10.90 -18.03
N ILE A 230 -5.84 -10.32 -17.52
CA ILE A 230 -5.89 -9.09 -16.74
C ILE A 230 -5.33 -7.93 -17.58
N PRO A 231 -6.12 -6.88 -17.85
CA PRO A 231 -5.66 -5.72 -18.60
C PRO A 231 -4.76 -4.82 -17.74
N ALA A 232 -3.82 -4.12 -18.35
CA ALA A 232 -2.97 -3.11 -17.73
C ALA A 232 -2.75 -1.95 -18.71
N GLU A 233 -2.92 -0.72 -18.25
CA GLU A 233 -2.76 0.47 -19.07
C GLU A 233 -1.43 1.12 -18.72
N TYR A 234 -0.65 1.39 -19.76
CA TYR A 234 0.61 2.09 -19.67
C TYR A 234 0.54 3.29 -20.62
N ASP A 235 0.32 4.46 -20.05
CA ASP A 235 0.04 5.71 -20.77
C ASP A 235 -1.14 5.59 -21.75
N VAL A 236 -0.89 5.18 -22.99
CA VAL A 236 -1.90 5.02 -24.05
C VAL A 236 -1.93 3.60 -24.62
N GLU A 237 -1.11 2.70 -24.08
CA GLU A 237 -0.99 1.32 -24.54
C GLU A 237 -1.69 0.36 -23.56
N LEU A 238 -2.64 -0.42 -24.09
CA LEU A 238 -3.25 -1.55 -23.40
C LEU A 238 -2.36 -2.79 -23.56
N VAL A 239 -1.91 -3.34 -22.43
CA VAL A 239 -1.21 -4.61 -22.34
C VAL A 239 -2.12 -5.61 -21.63
N LEU A 240 -2.17 -6.85 -22.09
CA LEU A 240 -2.96 -7.89 -21.44
C LEU A 240 -2.06 -8.99 -20.90
N TYR A 241 -2.28 -9.41 -19.66
CA TYR A 241 -1.57 -10.51 -19.02
C TYR A 241 -2.44 -11.75 -18.99
N LYS A 242 -2.03 -12.79 -19.74
CA LYS A 242 -2.64 -14.11 -19.63
C LYS A 242 -2.08 -14.79 -18.39
N VAL A 243 -2.97 -15.21 -17.50
CA VAL A 243 -2.64 -15.87 -16.24
C VAL A 243 -3.14 -17.31 -16.25
N GLU A 244 -2.29 -18.24 -15.82
CA GLU A 244 -2.63 -19.64 -15.58
C GLU A 244 -1.92 -20.12 -14.31
N GLN A 245 -2.66 -20.79 -13.42
CA GLN A 245 -2.14 -21.33 -12.15
C GLN A 245 -1.30 -20.30 -11.36
N ASN A 246 -1.85 -19.10 -11.19
CA ASN A 246 -1.21 -17.98 -10.47
C ASN A 246 0.03 -17.38 -11.14
N ARG A 247 0.26 -17.64 -12.42
CA ARG A 247 1.44 -17.14 -13.14
C ARG A 247 1.06 -16.42 -14.42
N ILE A 248 1.68 -15.27 -14.66
CA ILE A 248 1.66 -14.61 -15.97
C ILE A 248 2.41 -15.49 -16.96
N VAL A 249 1.69 -16.16 -17.85
CA VAL A 249 2.26 -17.05 -18.88
C VAL A 249 2.53 -16.33 -20.19
N GLU A 250 1.74 -15.30 -20.50
CA GLU A 250 1.88 -14.51 -21.74
C GLU A 250 1.60 -13.02 -21.49
N VAL A 251 2.33 -12.18 -22.22
CA VAL A 251 2.07 -10.73 -22.32
C VAL A 251 1.63 -10.44 -23.75
N ILE A 252 0.36 -10.09 -23.89
CA ILE A 252 -0.31 -9.87 -25.18
C ILE A 252 -0.36 -8.37 -25.46
N GLY A 253 0.00 -8.00 -26.68
CA GLY A 253 0.06 -6.62 -27.16
C GLY A 253 1.20 -6.44 -28.16
N ASP A 254 0.96 -5.61 -29.17
CA ASP A 254 1.90 -5.37 -30.29
C ASP A 254 2.76 -4.11 -30.11
N GLY A 255 2.46 -3.30 -29.08
CA GLY A 255 3.16 -2.05 -28.83
C GLY A 255 4.51 -2.22 -28.12
N PRO A 256 5.28 -1.11 -28.02
CA PRO A 256 6.58 -1.11 -27.38
C PRO A 256 6.52 -1.50 -25.90
N LYS A 257 5.46 -1.12 -25.16
CA LYS A 257 5.37 -1.49 -23.74
C LYS A 257 5.12 -2.99 -23.58
N ALA A 258 4.28 -3.60 -24.40
CA ALA A 258 4.09 -5.05 -24.37
C ALA A 258 5.41 -5.81 -24.63
N ALA A 259 6.25 -5.30 -25.54
CA ALA A 259 7.59 -5.86 -25.78
C ALA A 259 8.51 -5.71 -24.58
N GLU A 260 8.57 -4.51 -23.98
CA GLU A 260 9.33 -4.25 -22.75
C GLU A 260 8.89 -5.19 -21.61
N MET A 261 7.59 -5.39 -21.43
CA MET A 261 7.07 -6.26 -20.38
C MET A 261 7.37 -7.75 -20.65
N ARG A 262 7.39 -8.20 -21.91
CA ARG A 262 7.87 -9.55 -22.25
C ARG A 262 9.32 -9.76 -21.82
N ASP A 263 10.19 -8.81 -22.13
CA ASP A 263 11.59 -8.86 -21.72
C ASP A 263 11.71 -8.82 -20.19
N TYR A 264 10.98 -7.92 -19.54
CA TYR A 264 10.94 -7.77 -18.08
C TYR A 264 10.59 -9.08 -17.35
N PHE A 265 9.55 -9.79 -17.79
CA PHE A 265 9.14 -11.07 -17.21
C PHE A 265 9.99 -12.27 -17.68
N ALA A 266 10.80 -12.12 -18.73
CA ALA A 266 11.74 -13.15 -19.16
C ALA A 266 13.02 -13.17 -18.31
N VAL A 267 13.37 -12.04 -17.68
CA VAL A 267 14.56 -11.94 -16.80
C VAL A 267 14.43 -12.83 -15.56
N ASP A 268 13.25 -12.89 -14.95
CA ASP A 268 13.06 -13.60 -13.68
C ASP A 268 11.67 -14.21 -13.59
N ALA A 269 11.61 -15.51 -13.31
CA ALA A 269 10.36 -16.25 -13.20
C ALA A 269 9.54 -15.82 -11.97
N ALA A 270 10.15 -15.35 -10.88
CA ALA A 270 9.42 -14.90 -9.69
C ALA A 270 8.57 -13.66 -9.96
N ARG A 271 8.96 -12.81 -10.91
CA ARG A 271 8.17 -11.64 -11.33
C ARG A 271 6.79 -12.01 -11.86
N ARG A 272 6.61 -13.23 -12.36
CA ARG A 272 5.35 -13.70 -12.97
C ARG A 272 4.30 -14.15 -11.97
N ASN A 273 4.63 -14.25 -10.68
CA ASN A 273 3.67 -14.63 -9.63
C ASN A 273 2.60 -13.54 -9.48
N ILE A 274 1.32 -13.91 -9.40
CA ILE A 274 0.27 -12.98 -8.96
C ILE A 274 0.38 -12.87 -7.44
N ALA A 275 0.74 -11.69 -6.97
CA ALA A 275 1.19 -11.47 -5.59
C ALA A 275 0.08 -10.96 -4.67
N GLU A 276 -0.87 -10.19 -5.20
CA GLU A 276 -1.90 -9.53 -4.41
C GLU A 276 -3.21 -9.37 -5.20
N LEU A 277 -4.32 -9.50 -4.49
CA LEU A 277 -5.62 -8.91 -4.82
C LEU A 277 -5.95 -7.90 -3.72
N GLY A 278 -6.08 -6.63 -4.09
CA GLY A 278 -6.42 -5.54 -3.17
C GLY A 278 -7.71 -4.84 -3.55
N LEU A 279 -8.50 -4.44 -2.55
CA LEU A 279 -9.80 -3.81 -2.68
C LEU A 279 -9.81 -2.47 -1.95
N GLY A 280 -9.60 -1.38 -2.69
CA GLY A 280 -9.64 -0.01 -2.16
C GLY A 280 -11.05 0.39 -1.70
N CYS A 281 -11.13 1.15 -0.60
CA CYS A 281 -12.38 1.50 0.07
C CYS A 281 -12.39 2.91 0.71
N ASN A 282 -11.41 3.76 0.38
CA ASN A 282 -11.37 5.14 0.87
C ASN A 282 -12.26 6.06 0.02
N ASP A 283 -13.39 6.50 0.59
CA ASP A 283 -14.41 7.31 -0.11
C ASP A 283 -13.92 8.67 -0.63
N LYS A 284 -12.80 9.16 -0.12
CA LYS A 284 -12.22 10.43 -0.55
C LYS A 284 -10.98 10.28 -1.41
N ALA A 285 -10.45 9.07 -1.57
CA ALA A 285 -9.37 8.84 -2.50
C ALA A 285 -9.83 9.13 -3.93
N VAL A 286 -8.91 9.67 -4.73
CA VAL A 286 -9.14 9.97 -6.14
C VAL A 286 -7.99 9.46 -6.99
N ILE A 287 -8.23 9.26 -8.28
CA ILE A 287 -7.17 8.91 -9.23
C ILE A 287 -6.24 10.12 -9.39
N SER A 288 -5.07 10.00 -8.80
CA SER A 288 -4.08 11.05 -8.61
C SER A 288 -2.82 10.85 -9.47
N GLY A 289 -2.64 9.63 -10.02
CA GLY A 289 -1.44 9.21 -10.72
C GLY A 289 -0.32 8.77 -9.78
N THR A 290 -0.61 8.60 -8.49
CA THR A 290 0.31 8.02 -7.50
C THR A 290 -0.33 6.79 -6.89
N VAL A 291 0.34 5.65 -7.04
CA VAL A 291 -0.14 4.33 -6.54
C VAL A 291 -0.65 4.40 -5.09
N LEU A 292 0.07 5.11 -4.20
CA LEU A 292 -0.30 5.30 -2.80
C LEU A 292 -1.76 5.77 -2.57
N GLU A 293 -2.29 6.65 -3.40
CA GLU A 293 -3.70 7.07 -3.29
C GLU A 293 -4.60 6.28 -4.23
N ASP A 294 -4.13 5.98 -5.45
CA ASP A 294 -4.92 5.34 -6.49
C ASP A 294 -5.40 3.94 -6.06
N GLU A 295 -4.57 3.18 -5.33
CA GLU A 295 -4.91 1.86 -4.79
C GLU A 295 -5.99 1.92 -3.69
N LYS A 296 -6.16 3.08 -3.03
CA LYS A 296 -7.18 3.27 -1.99
C LYS A 296 -8.53 3.71 -2.55
N VAL A 297 -8.58 4.12 -3.82
CA VAL A 297 -9.84 4.47 -4.51
C VAL A 297 -10.75 3.24 -4.53
N LEU A 298 -12.06 3.46 -4.44
CA LEU A 298 -13.05 2.38 -4.56
C LEU A 298 -12.77 1.56 -5.83
N GLY A 299 -12.65 0.24 -5.70
CA GLY A 299 -12.32 -0.64 -6.82
C GLY A 299 -11.34 -1.71 -6.40
N MET A 300 -10.45 -2.07 -7.33
CA MET A 300 -9.49 -3.15 -7.13
C MET A 300 -8.11 -2.74 -7.63
N HIS A 301 -7.06 -3.30 -7.05
CA HIS A 301 -5.76 -3.45 -7.68
C HIS A 301 -5.31 -4.91 -7.56
N TRP A 302 -4.26 -5.24 -8.30
CA TRP A 302 -3.56 -6.50 -8.15
C TRP A 302 -2.08 -6.26 -8.32
N ALA A 303 -1.25 -7.15 -7.77
CA ALA A 303 0.20 -7.06 -7.89
C ALA A 303 0.80 -8.30 -8.51
N TYR A 304 2.01 -8.15 -9.06
CA TYR A 304 2.87 -9.27 -9.41
C TYR A 304 4.21 -9.23 -8.68
N GLY A 305 4.83 -10.41 -8.52
CA GLY A 305 6.13 -10.59 -7.87
C GLY A 305 6.05 -11.18 -6.46
N ARG A 306 6.67 -10.50 -5.50
CA ARG A 306 6.86 -10.95 -4.11
C ARG A 306 5.57 -10.83 -3.31
N SER A 307 5.22 -11.86 -2.54
CA SER A 307 3.95 -11.98 -1.79
C SER A 307 4.11 -12.46 -0.33
N ASP A 308 5.28 -12.96 0.07
CA ASP A 308 5.56 -13.47 1.44
C ASP A 308 5.26 -12.47 2.57
N HIS A 309 5.34 -11.17 2.30
CA HIS A 309 5.07 -10.10 3.27
C HIS A 309 3.57 -9.84 3.50
N ILE A 310 2.69 -10.40 2.67
CA ILE A 310 1.22 -10.34 2.76
C ILE A 310 0.58 -11.74 2.76
N GLY A 311 1.35 -12.75 3.21
CA GLY A 311 0.83 -14.12 3.44
C GLY A 311 1.00 -15.11 2.28
N GLY A 312 1.63 -14.72 1.17
CA GLY A 312 2.02 -15.63 0.08
C GLY A 312 3.28 -16.44 0.39
N VAL A 313 3.78 -17.18 -0.61
CA VAL A 313 5.01 -18.02 -0.46
C VAL A 313 6.16 -17.58 -1.34
N THR A 314 5.92 -16.71 -2.33
CA THR A 314 6.99 -16.12 -3.15
C THR A 314 7.71 -15.02 -2.36
N GLY A 315 8.88 -15.35 -1.81
CA GLY A 315 9.76 -14.44 -1.09
C GLY A 315 10.99 -14.02 -1.91
N VAL A 316 11.99 -13.45 -1.23
CA VAL A 316 13.24 -12.98 -1.87
C VAL A 316 14.06 -14.13 -2.47
N ALA A 317 13.99 -15.33 -1.88
CA ALA A 317 14.80 -16.47 -2.27
C ALA A 317 14.37 -17.08 -3.63
N GLU A 318 13.15 -16.80 -4.05
CA GLU A 318 12.55 -17.27 -5.29
C GLU A 318 12.99 -16.44 -6.51
N PHE A 319 13.50 -15.22 -6.28
CA PHE A 319 14.11 -14.38 -7.32
C PHE A 319 15.54 -14.84 -7.62
N SER A 320 15.93 -14.80 -8.89
CA SER A 320 17.27 -15.21 -9.32
C SER A 320 18.38 -14.24 -8.90
N ASP A 321 18.02 -12.98 -8.64
CA ASP A 321 18.93 -11.94 -8.17
C ASP A 321 18.18 -10.96 -7.24
N PRO A 322 18.78 -10.50 -6.12
CA PRO A 322 18.14 -9.53 -5.22
C PRO A 322 17.71 -8.22 -5.90
N SER A 323 18.38 -7.80 -6.97
CA SER A 323 18.00 -6.62 -7.75
C SER A 323 16.73 -6.83 -8.59
N HIS A 324 16.27 -8.08 -8.74
CA HIS A 324 15.06 -8.40 -9.49
C HIS A 324 13.80 -8.39 -8.62
N VAL A 325 13.95 -8.40 -7.29
CA VAL A 325 12.86 -8.42 -6.32
C VAL A 325 11.92 -7.25 -6.59
N VAL A 326 10.65 -7.57 -6.77
CA VAL A 326 9.60 -6.59 -7.07
C VAL A 326 8.31 -7.00 -6.38
N HIS A 327 7.53 -6.01 -6.00
CA HIS A 327 6.09 -6.10 -5.82
C HIS A 327 5.52 -4.88 -6.55
N GLN A 328 4.71 -5.11 -7.57
CA GLN A 328 4.24 -4.03 -8.45
C GLN A 328 2.74 -4.10 -8.61
N ASP A 329 2.07 -3.06 -8.09
CA ASP A 329 0.63 -2.86 -8.20
C ASP A 329 0.22 -2.33 -9.57
N ILE A 330 -0.92 -2.83 -10.03
CA ILE A 330 -1.68 -2.35 -11.19
C ILE A 330 -3.11 -2.09 -10.72
N VAL A 331 -3.55 -0.84 -10.86
CA VAL A 331 -4.79 -0.35 -10.25
C VAL A 331 -5.93 -0.30 -11.26
N HIS A 332 -7.10 -0.75 -10.85
CA HIS A 332 -8.39 -0.70 -11.55
C HIS A 332 -9.43 0.07 -10.71
N PRO A 333 -9.20 1.38 -10.49
CA PRO A 333 -10.05 2.18 -9.64
C PRO A 333 -11.36 2.52 -10.36
N LYS A 334 -12.43 2.72 -9.59
CA LYS A 334 -13.70 3.26 -10.07
C LYS A 334 -13.48 4.61 -10.76
N GLY A 335 -14.10 4.80 -11.91
CA GLY A 335 -13.95 5.97 -12.75
C GLY A 335 -12.63 6.02 -13.53
N GLY A 336 -11.79 4.99 -13.42
CA GLY A 336 -10.60 4.82 -14.23
C GLY A 336 -10.92 4.34 -15.65
N SER A 337 -9.95 4.42 -16.54
CA SER A 337 -10.02 3.92 -17.93
C SER A 337 -10.38 2.43 -18.01
N MET A 338 -9.99 1.65 -17.00
CA MET A 338 -10.17 0.20 -16.93
C MET A 338 -10.67 -0.24 -15.55
N GLU A 339 -11.75 0.38 -15.08
CA GLU A 339 -12.38 0.00 -13.81
C GLU A 339 -12.90 -1.45 -13.78
N VAL A 340 -13.17 -1.94 -12.59
CA VAL A 340 -13.86 -3.21 -12.37
C VAL A 340 -15.35 -3.06 -12.66
N ALA A 341 -15.85 -3.76 -13.69
CA ALA A 341 -17.27 -3.76 -14.04
C ALA A 341 -18.09 -4.61 -13.06
N SER A 342 -17.60 -5.78 -12.67
CA SER A 342 -18.22 -6.63 -11.65
C SER A 342 -17.16 -7.41 -10.88
N LEU A 343 -17.40 -7.64 -9.58
CA LEU A 343 -16.59 -8.50 -8.73
C LEU A 343 -17.49 -9.37 -7.86
N VAL A 344 -17.35 -10.68 -8.02
CA VAL A 344 -18.19 -11.69 -7.38
C VAL A 344 -17.32 -12.63 -6.56
N LEU A 345 -17.59 -12.69 -5.26
CA LEU A 345 -16.98 -13.66 -4.35
C LEU A 345 -17.68 -15.01 -4.48
N GLU A 346 -16.90 -16.08 -4.37
CA GLU A 346 -17.35 -17.47 -4.29
C GLU A 346 -16.94 -18.08 -2.95
N TYR A 347 -17.86 -18.77 -2.30
CA TYR A 347 -17.63 -19.44 -1.02
C TYR A 347 -17.59 -20.96 -1.18
N GLU A 348 -17.04 -21.65 -0.17
CA GLU A 348 -16.92 -23.12 -0.13
C GLU A 348 -18.27 -23.84 -0.32
N ASP A 349 -19.38 -23.25 0.16
CA ASP A 349 -20.74 -23.79 0.02
C ASP A 349 -21.39 -23.53 -1.34
N ALA A 350 -20.60 -23.04 -2.32
CA ALA A 350 -21.01 -22.65 -3.66
C ALA A 350 -21.98 -21.46 -3.74
N THR A 351 -22.20 -20.75 -2.63
CA THR A 351 -22.87 -19.45 -2.67
C THR A 351 -21.96 -18.38 -3.24
N THR A 352 -22.56 -17.29 -3.75
CA THR A 352 -21.84 -16.15 -4.30
C THR A 352 -22.37 -14.83 -3.76
N GLU A 353 -21.49 -13.82 -3.65
CA GLU A 353 -21.83 -12.44 -3.28
C GLU A 353 -21.20 -11.48 -4.30
N GLU A 354 -22.00 -10.77 -5.08
CA GLU A 354 -21.51 -9.69 -5.95
C GLU A 354 -21.28 -8.44 -5.11
N ILE A 355 -20.02 -8.10 -4.84
CA ILE A 355 -19.64 -6.99 -3.98
C ILE A 355 -19.31 -5.72 -4.75
N ILE A 356 -19.01 -5.82 -6.06
CA ILE A 356 -18.90 -4.67 -6.98
C ILE A 356 -19.83 -4.90 -8.17
N ARG A 357 -20.64 -3.91 -8.51
CA ARG A 357 -21.51 -3.89 -9.69
C ARG A 357 -21.46 -2.52 -10.37
N ASN A 358 -21.13 -2.50 -11.65
CA ASN A 358 -20.93 -1.27 -12.44
C ASN A 358 -19.94 -0.30 -11.77
N GLY A 359 -18.81 -0.81 -11.27
CA GLY A 359 -17.79 0.00 -10.57
C GLY A 359 -18.16 0.44 -9.15
N GLU A 360 -19.35 0.12 -8.65
CA GLU A 360 -19.83 0.52 -7.32
C GLU A 360 -19.84 -0.65 -6.35
N TYR A 361 -19.42 -0.43 -5.10
CA TYR A 361 -19.64 -1.41 -4.04
C TYR A 361 -21.13 -1.57 -3.75
N THR A 362 -21.59 -2.80 -3.55
CA THR A 362 -23.00 -3.13 -3.25
C THR A 362 -23.26 -3.34 -1.76
N ILE A 363 -22.20 -3.32 -0.95
CA ILE A 363 -22.19 -3.77 0.45
C ILE A 363 -22.03 -2.63 1.48
N PHE A 364 -21.88 -1.38 1.04
CA PHE A 364 -21.89 -0.19 1.89
C PHE A 364 -22.20 1.10 1.12
#